data_AF-A0A7X2IUV9-F1
#
_entry.id   AF-A0A7X2IUV9-F1
#
_cell.length_a   1.000
_cell.length_b   1.000
_cell.length_c   1.000
_cell.angle_alpha   90.00
_cell.angle_beta   90.00
_cell.angle_gamma   90.00
#
_symmetry.space_group_name_H-M   'P 1'
#
loop_
_entity.id
_entity.type
_entity.pdbx_description
1 polymer ?
#
loop_
_entity_poly.entity_id
_entity_poly.type
_entity_poly.pdbx_seq_one_letter_code
_entity_poly.pdbx_strand_id
1 'polypeptide(L)'
;MWQLMPGLALRYRTWDNETYVLYNNLSGDTHLTDAAAIEVLEVLRQSPVAVAALATALQLDATPDNLAQLDCLLGELQGQALVESLPAC
;
A
#
# COMPACT_ATOMS: atom_id res chain seq x y z
N MET A 1 9.60 1.94 -8.92
CA MET A 1 9.53 1.35 -7.56
C MET A 1 8.39 2.03 -6.81
N TRP A 2 7.80 1.41 -5.80
CA TRP A 2 6.72 1.97 -5.00
C TRP A 2 7.22 2.27 -3.60
N GLN A 3 6.73 3.35 -2.98
CA GLN A 3 7.01 3.67 -1.58
C GLN A 3 5.79 4.35 -0.94
N LEU A 4 5.78 4.43 0.39
CA LEU A 4 4.86 5.33 1.09
C LEU A 4 5.16 6.78 0.71
N MET A 5 4.13 7.63 0.75
CA MET A 5 4.34 9.07 0.59
C MET A 5 5.40 9.59 1.59
N PRO A 6 6.39 10.38 1.16
CA PRO A 6 7.43 10.90 2.04
C PRO A 6 6.84 11.67 3.22
N GLY A 7 7.18 11.25 4.45
CA GLY A 7 6.66 11.84 5.68
C GLY A 7 5.32 11.28 6.16
N LEU A 8 4.70 10.34 5.42
CA LEU A 8 3.54 9.60 5.89
C LEU A 8 3.94 8.70 7.07
N ALA A 9 3.28 8.88 8.20
CA ALA A 9 3.38 7.98 9.34
C ALA A 9 2.22 6.98 9.27
N LEU A 10 2.53 5.73 8.92
CA LEU A 10 1.52 4.67 8.86
C LEU A 10 0.92 4.42 10.27
N ARG A 11 -0.29 4.94 10.47
CA ARG A 11 -1.07 4.79 11.71
C ARG A 11 -2.48 4.38 11.36
N TYR A 12 -2.87 3.22 11.83
CA TYR A 12 -4.21 2.69 11.61
C TYR A 12 -4.74 2.01 12.86
N ARG A 13 -6.06 1.83 12.90
CA ARG A 13 -6.75 1.04 13.92
C ARG A 13 -7.70 0.07 13.24
N THR A 14 -7.83 -1.12 13.82
CA THR A 14 -8.82 -2.12 13.43
C THR A 14 -9.55 -2.64 14.67
N TRP A 15 -10.70 -3.26 14.44
CA TRP A 15 -11.54 -3.88 15.48
C TRP A 15 -11.79 -5.36 15.19
N ASP A 16 -11.83 -5.77 13.93
CA ASP A 16 -12.19 -7.11 13.45
C ASP A 16 -11.12 -7.75 12.54
N ASN A 17 -10.01 -7.04 12.29
CA ASN A 17 -8.98 -7.39 11.29
C ASN A 17 -9.48 -7.45 9.83
N GLU A 18 -10.71 -7.03 9.56
CA GLU A 18 -11.28 -6.93 8.21
C GLU A 18 -11.28 -5.47 7.75
N THR A 19 -11.66 -4.57 8.66
CA THR A 19 -11.76 -3.14 8.39
C THR A 19 -10.72 -2.35 9.17
N TYR A 20 -10.00 -1.49 8.46
CA TYR A 20 -8.94 -0.65 8.99
C TYR A 20 -9.24 0.81 8.74
N VAL A 21 -9.06 1.62 9.76
CA VAL A 21 -9.18 3.08 9.70
C VAL A 21 -7.77 3.66 9.78
N LEU A 22 -7.30 4.22 8.66
CA LEU A 22 -5.97 4.82 8.53
C LEU A 22 -6.07 6.34 8.58
N TYR A 23 -5.20 6.98 9.37
CA TYR A 23 -5.08 8.44 9.40
C TYR A 23 -3.91 8.91 8.54
N ASN A 24 -4.21 9.76 7.54
CA ASN A 24 -3.19 10.40 6.71
C ASN A 24 -2.73 11.69 7.39
N ASN A 25 -1.54 11.68 8.00
CA ASN A 25 -0.99 12.87 8.67
C ASN A 25 -0.54 13.97 7.71
N LEU A 26 -0.48 13.73 6.40
CA LEU A 26 -0.09 14.73 5.41
C LEU A 26 -1.28 15.58 4.95
N SER A 27 -2.47 14.98 4.84
CA SER A 27 -3.70 15.69 4.46
C SER A 27 -4.64 15.99 5.63
N GLY A 28 -4.56 15.20 6.71
CA GLY A 28 -5.54 15.21 7.80
C GLY A 28 -6.73 14.28 7.57
N ASP A 29 -6.77 13.56 6.44
CA ASP A 29 -7.87 12.66 6.10
C ASP A 29 -7.83 11.35 6.87
N THR A 30 -8.98 10.68 6.88
CA THR A 30 -9.12 9.32 7.39
C THR A 30 -9.65 8.43 6.27
N HIS A 31 -8.96 7.32 6.02
CA HIS A 31 -9.29 6.36 4.98
C HIS A 31 -9.81 5.07 5.60
N LEU A 32 -10.92 4.56 5.07
CA LEU A 32 -11.39 3.21 5.36
C LEU A 32 -10.73 2.27 4.35
N THR A 33 -10.12 1.19 4.83
CA THR A 33 -9.39 0.25 3.98
C THR A 33 -9.46 -1.17 4.55
N ASP A 34 -8.96 -2.14 3.80
CA ASP A 34 -8.99 -3.57 4.14
C ASP A 34 -7.60 -4.10 4.52
N ALA A 35 -7.55 -5.40 4.84
CA ALA A 35 -6.30 -6.06 5.21
C ALA A 35 -5.25 -6.04 4.08
N ALA A 36 -5.67 -6.24 2.83
CA ALA A 36 -4.75 -6.32 1.68
C ALA A 36 -4.01 -4.98 1.47
N ALA A 37 -4.72 -3.87 1.58
CA ALA A 37 -4.13 -2.54 1.53
C ALA A 37 -3.13 -2.31 2.68
N ILE A 38 -3.47 -2.72 3.91
CA ILE A 38 -2.58 -2.59 5.06
C ILE A 38 -1.31 -3.43 4.89
N GLU A 39 -1.42 -4.65 4.38
CA GLU A 39 -0.26 -5.50 4.10
C GLU A 39 0.68 -4.85 3.07
N VAL A 40 0.15 -4.28 1.99
CA VAL A 40 0.94 -3.50 1.03
C VAL A 40 1.66 -2.34 1.72
N LEU A 41 0.95 -1.54 2.49
CA LEU A 41 1.51 -0.37 3.17
C LEU A 41 2.59 -0.76 4.21
N GLU A 42 2.42 -1.87 4.90
CA GLU A 42 3.38 -2.41 5.86
C GLU A 42 4.67 -2.90 5.20
N VAL A 43 4.59 -3.51 4.02
CA VAL A 43 5.79 -3.85 3.22
C VAL A 43 6.51 -2.57 2.79
N LEU A 44 5.77 -1.59 2.25
CA LEU A 44 6.34 -0.33 1.76
C LEU A 44 6.88 0.58 2.88
N ARG A 45 6.45 0.39 4.13
CA ARG A 45 6.96 1.11 5.30
C ARG A 45 8.46 0.89 5.52
N GLN A 46 8.99 -0.26 5.09
CA GLN A 46 10.38 -0.63 5.35
C GLN A 46 11.34 0.02 4.36
N SER A 47 10.97 0.06 3.08
CA SER A 47 11.78 0.64 2.00
C SER A 47 10.98 0.72 0.70
N PRO A 48 11.41 1.50 -0.30
CA PRO A 48 10.85 1.42 -1.64
C PRO A 48 11.02 0.03 -2.28
N VAL A 49 9.97 -0.52 -2.87
CA VAL A 49 9.95 -1.89 -3.42
C VAL A 49 9.47 -1.91 -4.86
N ALA A 50 10.06 -2.74 -5.73
CA ALA A 50 9.55 -2.99 -7.08
C ALA A 50 8.29 -3.87 -7.03
N VAL A 51 7.36 -3.74 -7.98
CA VAL A 51 6.07 -4.48 -7.96
C VAL A 51 6.25 -6.00 -7.85
N ALA A 52 7.24 -6.57 -8.53
CA ALA A 52 7.54 -8.01 -8.45
C ALA A 52 8.03 -8.44 -7.06
N ALA A 53 8.84 -7.61 -6.41
CA ALA A 53 9.32 -7.85 -5.05
C ALA A 53 8.20 -7.65 -4.02
N LEU A 54 7.26 -6.73 -4.27
CA LEU A 54 6.07 -6.54 -3.45
C LEU A 54 5.15 -7.76 -3.54
N ALA A 55 4.87 -8.27 -4.75
CA ALA A 55 4.10 -9.50 -4.94
C ALA A 55 4.74 -10.69 -4.20
N THR A 56 6.08 -10.80 -4.27
CA THR A 56 6.83 -11.84 -3.54
C THR A 56 6.69 -11.69 -2.02
N ALA A 57 6.80 -10.47 -1.48
CA ALA A 57 6.67 -10.20 -0.05
C ALA A 57 5.26 -10.51 0.48
N LEU A 58 4.25 -10.28 -0.35
CA LEU A 58 2.84 -10.58 -0.08
C LEU A 58 2.47 -12.05 -0.36
N GLN A 59 3.45 -12.88 -0.76
CA GLN A 59 3.25 -14.30 -1.10
C GLN A 59 2.17 -14.50 -2.17
N LEU A 60 2.01 -13.54 -3.07
CA LEU A 60 1.11 -13.64 -4.21
C LEU A 60 1.76 -14.52 -5.27
N ASP A 61 1.00 -15.48 -5.81
CA ASP A 61 1.43 -16.18 -7.02
C ASP A 61 1.61 -15.15 -8.14
N ALA A 62 2.69 -15.26 -8.90
CA ALA A 62 3.02 -14.35 -10.01
C ALA A 62 2.15 -14.60 -11.26
N THR A 63 0.86 -14.87 -11.07
CA THR A 63 -0.13 -14.94 -12.13
C THR A 63 -0.42 -13.53 -12.66
N PRO A 64 -0.75 -13.39 -13.96
CA PRO A 64 -1.11 -12.08 -14.52
C PRO A 64 -2.27 -11.41 -13.78
N ASP A 65 -3.25 -12.18 -13.31
CA ASP A 65 -4.43 -11.67 -12.62
C ASP A 65 -4.07 -11.07 -11.25
N ASN A 66 -3.23 -11.74 -10.46
CA ASN A 66 -2.79 -11.24 -9.16
C ASN A 66 -1.92 -9.98 -9.30
N LEU A 67 -1.04 -9.94 -10.31
CA LEU A 67 -0.23 -8.76 -10.59
C LEU A 67 -1.10 -7.57 -11.02
N ALA A 68 -2.12 -7.81 -11.86
CA ALA A 68 -3.06 -6.77 -12.27
C ALA A 68 -3.91 -6.25 -11.08
N GLN A 69 -4.31 -7.14 -10.17
CA GLN A 69 -5.00 -6.73 -8.93
C GLN A 69 -4.10 -5.90 -8.02
N LEU A 70 -2.84 -6.30 -7.85
CA LEU A 70 -1.86 -5.54 -7.07
C LEU A 70 -1.63 -4.15 -7.69
N ASP A 71 -1.49 -4.06 -9.02
CA ASP A 71 -1.36 -2.77 -9.71
C ASP A 71 -2.60 -1.89 -9.55
N CYS A 72 -3.81 -2.47 -9.58
CA CYS A 72 -5.06 -1.74 -9.33
C CYS A 72 -5.09 -1.16 -7.90
N LEU A 73 -4.77 -1.99 -6.91
CA LEU A 73 -4.70 -1.57 -5.51
C LEU A 73 -3.66 -0.46 -5.29
N LEU A 74 -2.48 -0.57 -5.90
CA LEU A 74 -1.46 0.49 -5.84
C LEU A 74 -1.96 1.80 -6.46
N GLY A 75 -2.73 1.73 -7.55
CA GLY A 75 -3.40 2.88 -8.14
C GLY A 75 -4.42 3.54 -7.21
N GLU A 76 -5.22 2.74 -6.50
CA GLU A 76 -6.19 3.23 -5.51
C GLU A 76 -5.50 3.90 -4.31
N LEU A 77 -4.42 3.29 -3.80
CA LEU A 77 -3.62 3.86 -2.71
C LEU A 77 -2.90 5.14 -3.14
N GLN A 78 -2.44 5.20 -4.39
CA GLN A 78 -1.83 6.41 -4.96
C GLN A 78 -2.87 7.54 -5.09
N GLY A 79 -4.08 7.22 -5.53
CA GLY A 79 -5.20 8.18 -5.60
C GLY A 79 -5.59 8.77 -4.24
N GLN A 80 -5.28 8.07 -3.15
CA GLN A 80 -5.48 8.51 -1.76
C GLN A 80 -4.26 9.21 -1.15
N ALA A 81 -3.21 9.45 -1.93
CA ALA A 81 -1.94 10.01 -1.47
C ALA A 81 -1.34 9.22 -0.28
N LEU A 82 -1.39 7.89 -0.36
CA LEU A 82 -0.75 6.99 0.62
C LEU A 82 0.57 6.42 0.10
N VAL A 83 0.68 6.21 -1.21
CA VAL A 83 1.88 5.71 -1.89
C VAL A 83 2.22 6.56 -3.12
N GLU A 84 3.47 6.48 -3.57
CA GLU A 84 3.91 7.04 -4.84
C GLU A 84 4.78 6.07 -5.64
N SER A 85 4.79 6.25 -6.96
CA SER A 85 5.69 5.55 -7.87
C SER A 85 6.94 6.39 -8.12
N LEU A 86 8.08 5.79 -7.81
CA LEU A 86 9.40 6.31 -8.16
C LEU A 86 9.80 5.84 -9.56
N PRO A 87 10.39 6.72 -10.39
CA PRO A 87 11.00 6.31 -11.64
C PRO A 87 12.10 5.28 -11.36
N ALA A 88 12.29 4.33 -12.27
CA ALA A 88 13.46 3.47 -12.24
C ALA A 88 14.69 4.34 -12.56
N CYS A 89 15.64 4.43 -11.64
CA CYS A 89 16.95 5.05 -11.89
C CYS A 89 17.73 4.27 -12.96
#